data_AF-A0A2V8YT01-F1
#
_entry.id   AF-A0A2V8YT01-F1
#
_cell.length_a   1.000
_cell.length_b   1.000
_cell.length_c   1.000
_cell.angle_alpha   90.00
_cell.angle_beta   90.00
_cell.angle_gamma   90.00
#
_symmetry.space_group_name_H-M   'P 1'
#
loop_
_entity.id
_entity.type
_entity.pdbx_description
1 polymer ?
#
loop_
_entity_poly.entity_id
_entity_poly.type
_entity_poly.pdbx_seq_one_letter_code
_entity_poly.pdbx_strand_id
1 'polypeptide(L)'
;MYQLGWSTLPGLRGLSVSEFRATPTNMPDNERGVAMEFASDADRDRFLREIEAAFAARRFTNAADAFDTVKAYVLDRAAKR
;
A
#
# COMPACT_ATOMS: atom_id res chain seq x y z
N MET A 1 14.57 3.11 4.82
CA MET A 1 13.16 3.49 4.55
C MET A 1 12.75 3.10 3.13
N TYR A 2 11.49 2.72 2.95
CA TYR A 2 10.91 2.35 1.66
C TYR A 2 9.65 3.18 1.38
N GLN A 3 9.49 3.62 0.14
CA GLN A 3 8.24 4.19 -0.37
C GLN A 3 7.34 3.06 -0.85
N LEU A 4 6.18 2.90 -0.21
CA LEU A 4 5.13 2.02 -0.70
C LEU A 4 4.35 2.74 -1.81
N GLY A 5 4.28 2.10 -2.97
CA GLY A 5 3.44 2.51 -4.09
C GLY A 5 2.57 1.36 -4.57
N TRP A 6 1.49 1.69 -5.27
CA TRP A 6 0.56 0.74 -5.87
C TRP A 6 -0.07 1.35 -7.12
N SER A 7 -0.71 0.50 -7.92
CA SER A 7 -1.51 0.87 -9.07
C SER A 7 -2.98 0.95 -8.67
N THR A 8 -3.67 2.01 -9.11
CA THR A 8 -5.13 2.12 -8.99
C THR A 8 -5.73 1.88 -10.37
N LEU A 9 -6.35 0.72 -10.56
CA LEU A 9 -6.89 0.28 -11.83
C LEU A 9 -8.42 0.47 -11.86
N PRO A 10 -8.97 1.12 -12.89
CA PRO A 10 -10.40 1.17 -13.10
C PRO A 10 -10.94 -0.19 -13.55
N GLY A 11 -12.02 -0.66 -12.93
CA GLY A 11 -12.70 -1.89 -13.30
C GLY A 11 -14.22 -1.75 -13.35
N LEU A 12 -14.90 -2.76 -13.92
CA LEU A 12 -16.36 -2.80 -14.13
C LEU A 12 -17.21 -2.56 -12.87
N ARG A 13 -16.64 -2.68 -11.67
CA ARG A 13 -17.33 -2.54 -10.37
C ARG A 13 -16.70 -1.48 -9.46
N GLY A 14 -15.88 -0.60 -10.01
CA GLY A 14 -15.13 0.41 -9.26
C GLY A 14 -13.62 0.26 -9.40
N LEU A 15 -12.88 1.05 -8.63
CA LEU A 15 -11.43 1.06 -8.62
C LEU A 15 -10.89 -0.09 -7.78
N SER A 16 -9.87 -0.77 -8.27
CA SER A 16 -9.07 -1.72 -7.49
C SER A 16 -7.68 -1.16 -7.27
N VAL A 17 -7.10 -1.42 -6.10
CA VAL A 17 -5.70 -1.15 -5.83
C VAL A 17 -4.93 -2.48 -5.80
N SER A 18 -3.84 -2.52 -6.55
CA SER A 18 -3.02 -3.72 -6.74
C SER A 18 -1.62 -3.32 -7.19
N GLU A 19 -0.73 -4.29 -7.42
CA GLU A 19 0.67 -4.06 -7.78
C GLU A 19 1.44 -3.26 -6.72
N PHE A 20 1.24 -3.66 -5.46
CA PHE A 20 1.95 -3.08 -4.34
C PHE A 20 3.46 -3.34 -4.46
N ARG A 21 4.23 -2.27 -4.36
CA ARG A 21 5.69 -2.27 -4.46
C ARG A 21 6.30 -1.39 -3.37
N ALA A 22 7.43 -1.83 -2.84
CA ALA A 22 8.21 -1.07 -1.88
C ALA A 22 9.56 -0.70 -2.52
N THR A 23 9.75 0.57 -2.85
CA THR A 23 10.98 1.07 -3.46
C THR A 23 11.84 1.73 -2.38
N PRO A 24 13.14 1.38 -2.25
CA PRO A 24 14.04 2.07 -1.33
C PRO A 24 14.04 3.57 -1.62
N THR A 25 13.86 4.40 -0.59
CA THR A 25 13.93 5.86 -0.74
C THR A 25 14.64 6.50 0.43
N ASN A 26 15.37 7.58 0.15
CA ASN A 26 15.93 8.50 1.14
C ASN A 26 15.10 9.79 1.28
N MET A 27 14.09 9.97 0.41
CA MET A 27 13.16 11.10 0.42
C MET A 27 11.73 10.54 0.30
N PRO A 28 11.04 10.30 1.43
CA PRO A 28 9.68 9.78 1.42
C PRO A 28 8.69 10.81 0.86
N ASP A 29 7.80 10.35 -0.01
CA ASP A 29 6.69 11.15 -0.54
C ASP A 29 5.40 10.72 0.16
N ASN A 30 5.06 11.43 1.23
CA ASN A 30 3.86 11.16 2.02
C ASN A 30 2.57 11.69 1.37
N GLU A 31 2.69 12.43 0.26
CA GLU A 31 1.54 12.93 -0.52
C GLU A 31 1.12 11.93 -1.59
N ARG A 32 2.08 11.18 -2.16
CA ARG A 32 1.82 10.22 -3.26
C ARG A 32 2.01 8.75 -2.87
N GLY A 33 2.29 8.46 -1.61
CA GLY A 33 2.31 7.10 -1.07
C GLY A 33 2.58 7.09 0.42
N VAL A 34 3.03 5.93 0.91
CA VAL A 34 3.29 5.74 2.35
C VAL A 34 4.72 5.29 2.54
N ALA A 35 5.46 6.03 3.34
CA ALA A 35 6.81 5.64 3.68
C ALA A 35 6.83 4.77 4.93
N MET A 36 7.57 3.65 4.86
CA MET A 36 7.61 2.66 5.92
C MET A 36 8.98 1.99 6.02
N GLU A 37 9.28 1.46 7.19
CA GLU A 37 10.53 0.73 7.46
C GLU A 37 10.25 -0.76 7.61
N PHE A 38 11.07 -1.55 6.93
CA PHE A 38 11.06 -3.01 7.02
C PHE A 38 12.31 -3.45 7.79
N ALA A 39 12.15 -4.46 8.64
CA ALA A 39 13.27 -5.01 9.42
C ALA A 39 14.16 -5.94 8.57
N SER A 40 13.61 -6.50 7.49
CA SER A 40 14.33 -7.33 6.53
C SER A 40 13.63 -7.33 5.17
N ASP A 41 14.32 -7.78 4.12
CA ASP A 41 13.71 -8.02 2.80
C ASP A 41 12.59 -9.08 2.87
N ALA A 42 12.75 -10.09 3.73
CA ALA A 42 11.71 -11.10 3.96
C ALA A 42 10.43 -10.50 4.57
N ASP A 43 10.58 -9.56 5.51
CA ASP A 43 9.44 -8.83 6.08
C ASP A 43 8.74 -7.94 5.03
N ARG A 44 9.52 -7.28 4.17
CA ARG A 44 8.98 -6.49 3.06
C ARG A 44 8.14 -7.37 2.15
N ASP A 45 8.70 -8.49 1.69
CA ASP A 45 8.02 -9.37 0.75
C ASP A 45 6.78 -10.02 1.37
N ARG A 46 6.83 -10.38 2.65
CA ARG A 46 5.67 -10.84 3.40
C ARG A 46 4.58 -9.77 3.45
N PHE A 47 4.95 -8.55 3.82
CA PHE A 47 4.01 -7.43 3.91
C PHE A 47 3.35 -7.13 2.56
N LEU A 48 4.14 -7.11 1.47
CA LEU A 48 3.62 -6.89 0.11
C LEU A 48 2.60 -7.96 -0.29
N ARG A 49 2.83 -9.22 0.08
CA ARG A 49 1.85 -10.30 -0.16
C ARG A 49 0.59 -10.15 0.70
N GLU A 50 0.75 -9.78 1.97
CA GLU A 50 -0.37 -9.56 2.89
C GLU A 50 -1.28 -8.41 2.43
N ILE A 51 -0.70 -7.28 2.03
CA ILE A 51 -1.47 -6.13 1.55
C ILE A 51 -2.13 -6.41 0.20
N GLU A 52 -1.46 -7.12 -0.72
CA GLU A 52 -2.10 -7.58 -1.96
C GLU A 52 -3.33 -8.44 -1.67
N ALA A 53 -3.20 -9.44 -0.79
CA ALA A 53 -4.32 -10.30 -0.43
C ALA A 53 -5.48 -9.51 0.24
N ALA A 54 -5.16 -8.53 1.09
CA ALA A 54 -6.15 -7.71 1.77
C ALA A 54 -6.96 -6.81 0.82
N PHE A 55 -6.36 -6.37 -0.30
CA PHE A 55 -6.98 -5.45 -1.24
C PHE A 55 -7.44 -6.10 -2.56
N ALA A 56 -7.02 -7.34 -2.87
CA ALA A 56 -7.37 -8.04 -4.10
C ALA A 56 -8.89 -8.12 -4.38
N ALA A 57 -9.69 -8.36 -3.35
CA ALA A 57 -11.16 -8.43 -3.47
C ALA A 57 -11.86 -7.09 -3.19
N ARG A 58 -11.12 -6.07 -2.76
CA ARG A 58 -11.67 -4.80 -2.28
C ARG A 58 -11.84 -3.83 -3.44
N ARG A 59 -13.00 -3.16 -3.48
CA ARG A 59 -13.34 -2.19 -4.53
C ARG A 59 -13.66 -0.85 -3.90
N PHE A 60 -13.18 0.20 -4.56
CA PHE A 60 -13.32 1.58 -4.12
C PHE A 60 -14.17 2.37 -5.10
N THR A 61 -14.92 3.33 -4.57
CA THR A 61 -15.79 4.21 -5.36
C THR A 61 -15.02 5.39 -5.94
N ASN A 62 -13.92 5.80 -5.30
CA ASN A 62 -13.05 6.87 -5.78
C ASN A 62 -11.60 6.67 -5.32
N ALA A 63 -10.67 7.41 -5.94
CA ALA A 63 -9.23 7.25 -5.72
C ALA A 63 -8.76 7.79 -4.36
N ALA A 64 -9.42 8.80 -3.81
CA ALA A 64 -9.08 9.35 -2.50
C ALA A 64 -9.38 8.33 -1.38
N ASP A 65 -10.57 7.72 -1.41
CA ASP A 65 -10.98 6.65 -0.49
C ASP A 65 -10.05 5.42 -0.58
N ALA A 66 -9.64 5.06 -1.81
CA ALA A 66 -8.66 4.01 -2.03
C ALA A 66 -7.31 4.35 -1.36
N PHE A 67 -6.83 5.58 -1.57
CA PHE A 67 -5.57 6.04 -0.99
C PHE A 67 -5.61 6.10 0.54
N ASP A 68 -6.64 6.73 1.11
CA ASP A 68 -6.79 6.89 2.56
C ASP A 68 -6.93 5.54 3.25
N THR A 69 -7.64 4.60 2.62
CA THR A 69 -7.75 3.22 3.14
C THR A 69 -6.40 2.51 3.17
N VAL A 70 -5.63 2.56 2.07
CA VAL A 70 -4.30 1.94 2.01
C VAL A 70 -3.39 2.58 3.04
N LYS A 71 -3.39 3.91 3.13
CA LYS A 71 -2.62 4.67 4.11
C LYS A 71 -2.95 4.25 5.54
N ALA A 72 -4.23 4.19 5.90
CA ALA A 72 -4.66 3.74 7.22
C ALA A 72 -4.21 2.30 7.53
N TYR A 73 -4.33 1.38 6.56
CA TYR A 73 -3.89 -0.01 6.71
C TYR A 73 -2.38 -0.11 7.00
N VAL A 74 -1.57 0.63 6.25
CA VAL A 74 -0.11 0.63 6.41
C VAL A 74 0.29 1.24 7.76
N LEU A 75 -0.33 2.35 8.15
CA LEU A 75 -0.05 3.01 9.44
C LEU A 75 -0.47 2.15 10.64
N ASP A 76 -1.64 1.51 10.57
CA ASP A 76 -2.09 0.57 11.60
C ASP A 76 -1.13 -0.63 11.72
N ARG A 77 -0.66 -1.17 10.60
CA ARG A 77 0.32 -2.27 10.60
C ARG A 77 1.68 -1.85 11.13
N ALA A 78 2.11 -0.61 10.85
CA ALA A 78 3.34 -0.05 11.39
C ALA A 78 3.25 0.20 12.90
N ALA A 79 2.09 0.59 13.43
CA ALA A 79 1.86 0.78 14.86
C ALA A 79 1.77 -0.54 15.65
N LYS A 80 1.40 -1.64 15.00
CA LYS A 80 1.29 -2.99 15.59
C LYS A 80 2.57 -3.82 15.52
N ARG A 81 3.65 -3.25 14.99
CA ARG A 81 4.95 -3.90 14.79
C ARG A 81 5.88 -3.75 15.98
#